data_AF-A0A966NUQ9-F1
#
_entry.id   AF-A0A966NUQ9-F1
#
_cell.length_a   1.000
_cell.length_b   1.000
_cell.length_c   1.000
_cell.angle_alpha   90.00
_cell.angle_beta   90.00
_cell.angle_gamma   90.00
#
_symmetry.space_group_name_H-M   'P 1'
#
loop_
_entity.id
_entity.type
_entity.pdbx_description
1 polymer ?
#
loop_
_entity_poly.entity_id
_entity_poly.type
_entity_poly.pdbx_seq_one_letter_code
_entity_poly.pdbx_strand_id
1 'polypeptide(L)'
;EPVDIPVSKRHLDMVYSHIKYSDKGFMGSVTAGERAQDSVNLARIAFGGDLADRTVMTSLINASSPLVWDATMLASAEVYAENNQACIITPFILAGAMAPTTSAGVVAQTLAESLVGMAFCQLVRPGAPVIFGSFASSMSMLTGAPTFGTPEPAMVLYTVAALARRLGVPFRSGGSLCASKLPDAQAAYESAATLIPTIMAGTNFVLHSAGWLEGGLAIGYEKFILDCDQLGMMMTFGKGLDASDNGQAMSAFHENDPGQHFLGTAHTLTNFETAFYRSDTADNNSYEQWVEDGSQDAATRANRLWKERLAAYQPPPLDDAIDAELQDYITKRKAELPDTFG
;
A
#
# COMPACT_ATOMS: atom_id res chain seq x y z
N GLU A 1 0.91 14.80 -3.04
CA GLU A 1 2.03 15.39 -3.81
C GLU A 1 2.61 16.58 -3.04
N PRO A 2 3.91 16.92 -3.19
CA PRO A 2 4.50 18.09 -2.55
C PRO A 2 3.96 19.38 -3.17
N VAL A 3 3.38 20.25 -2.34
CA VAL A 3 2.74 21.51 -2.76
C VAL A 3 3.71 22.69 -2.79
N ASP A 4 4.89 22.50 -2.20
CA ASP A 4 6.01 23.44 -2.13
C ASP A 4 6.91 23.40 -3.37
N ILE A 5 6.64 22.49 -4.31
CA ILE A 5 7.37 22.34 -5.58
C ILE A 5 6.40 22.55 -6.76
N PRO A 6 6.80 23.28 -7.82
CA PRO A 6 6.00 23.46 -9.04
C PRO A 6 5.43 22.15 -9.58
N VAL A 7 4.17 22.16 -10.01
CA VAL A 7 3.40 20.99 -10.50
C VAL A 7 4.11 20.29 -11.65
N SER A 8 4.72 21.07 -12.55
CA SER A 8 5.49 20.56 -13.67
C SER A 8 6.79 19.83 -13.28
N LYS A 9 7.31 20.03 -12.06
CA LYS A 9 8.67 19.58 -11.65
C LYS A 9 8.67 18.56 -10.53
N ARG A 10 7.62 18.52 -9.70
CA ARG A 10 7.56 17.70 -8.48
C ARG A 10 7.79 16.20 -8.68
N HIS A 11 7.48 15.64 -9.85
CA HIS A 11 7.71 14.22 -10.12
C HIS A 11 9.20 13.84 -10.05
N LEU A 12 10.08 14.76 -10.46
CA LEU A 12 11.53 14.57 -10.41
C LEU A 12 12.00 14.40 -8.97
N ASP A 13 11.57 15.30 -8.08
CA ASP A 13 11.91 15.26 -6.66
C ASP A 13 11.29 14.05 -5.95
N MET A 14 10.06 13.68 -6.30
CA MET A 14 9.39 12.51 -5.73
C MET A 14 10.11 11.21 -6.07
N VAL A 15 10.43 10.97 -7.36
CA VAL A 15 11.14 9.76 -7.79
C VAL A 15 12.56 9.71 -7.21
N TYR A 16 13.28 10.84 -7.22
CA TYR A 16 14.60 10.93 -6.60
C TYR A 16 14.55 10.64 -5.09
N SER A 17 13.54 11.15 -4.38
CA SER A 17 13.40 10.89 -2.94
C SER A 17 13.21 9.41 -2.64
N HIS A 18 12.49 8.67 -3.49
CA HIS A 18 12.39 7.21 -3.36
C HIS A 18 13.75 6.52 -3.49
N ILE A 19 14.56 6.93 -4.46
CA ILE A 19 15.89 6.36 -4.73
C ILE A 19 16.90 6.74 -3.63
N LYS A 20 16.87 8.00 -3.18
CA LYS A 20 17.85 8.53 -2.22
C LYS A 20 17.58 8.06 -0.79
N TYR A 21 16.31 7.96 -0.42
CA TYR A 21 15.89 7.66 0.95
C TYR A 21 15.28 6.27 1.10
N SER A 22 15.45 5.37 0.13
CA SER A 22 15.08 3.96 0.28
C SER A 22 15.76 3.08 -0.77
N ASP A 23 15.99 1.82 -0.42
CA ASP A 23 16.48 0.75 -1.30
C ASP A 23 15.36 -0.25 -1.66
N LYS A 24 14.11 0.07 -1.31
CA LYS A 24 12.91 -0.72 -1.62
C LYS A 24 12.36 -0.38 -3.00
N GLY A 25 11.51 -1.26 -3.53
CA GLY A 25 10.76 -0.98 -4.76
C GLY A 25 9.92 0.29 -4.64
N PHE A 26 9.85 1.07 -5.72
CA PHE A 26 9.18 2.37 -5.76
C PHE A 26 8.26 2.53 -6.97
N MET A 27 7.52 3.62 -6.98
CA MET A 27 6.55 3.94 -8.03
C MET A 27 7.00 5.11 -8.89
N GLY A 28 6.69 5.05 -10.18
CA GLY A 28 6.89 6.15 -11.10
C GLY A 28 5.70 7.11 -11.17
N SER A 29 5.93 8.30 -11.73
CA SER A 29 4.91 9.32 -11.94
C SER A 29 4.00 9.00 -13.14
N VAL A 30 2.69 9.15 -12.93
CA VAL A 30 1.65 8.91 -13.96
C VAL A 30 0.94 10.18 -14.41
N THR A 31 1.39 11.34 -13.95
CA THR A 31 0.65 12.60 -14.13
C THR A 31 0.79 13.23 -15.52
N ALA A 32 1.67 12.69 -16.37
CA ALA A 32 1.78 12.93 -17.81
C ALA A 32 2.75 11.91 -18.44
N GLY A 33 2.61 11.63 -19.73
CA GLY A 33 3.48 10.66 -20.43
C GLY A 33 4.97 11.03 -20.38
N GLU A 34 5.31 12.31 -20.53
CA GLU A 34 6.69 12.78 -20.40
C GLU A 34 7.24 12.63 -18.98
N ARG A 35 6.39 12.71 -17.96
CA ARG A 35 6.78 12.49 -16.55
C ARG A 35 6.97 11.01 -16.23
N ALA A 36 6.19 10.14 -16.88
CA ALA A 36 6.43 8.70 -16.85
C ALA A 36 7.80 8.38 -17.48
N GLN A 37 8.14 9.02 -18.61
CA GLN A 37 9.43 8.83 -19.26
C GLN A 37 10.59 9.37 -18.41
N ASP A 38 10.43 10.53 -17.77
CA ASP A 38 11.40 11.03 -16.81
C ASP A 38 11.62 10.03 -15.65
N SER A 39 10.57 9.38 -15.17
CA SER A 39 10.67 8.35 -14.12
C SER A 39 11.47 7.13 -14.60
N VAL A 40 11.27 6.67 -15.84
CA VAL A 40 12.05 5.58 -16.46
C VAL A 40 13.52 5.97 -16.61
N ASN A 41 13.81 7.22 -16.99
CA ASN A 41 15.18 7.71 -17.15
C ASN A 41 15.91 7.78 -15.80
N LEU A 42 15.24 8.28 -14.76
CA LEU A 42 15.78 8.26 -13.39
C LEU A 42 16.05 6.83 -12.90
N ALA A 43 15.15 5.89 -13.18
CA ALA A 43 15.38 4.50 -12.84
C ALA A 43 16.55 3.87 -13.62
N ARG A 44 16.71 4.17 -14.91
CA ARG A 44 17.90 3.75 -15.68
C ARG A 44 19.18 4.19 -14.98
N ILE A 45 19.29 5.47 -14.62
CA ILE A 45 20.45 6.01 -13.91
C ILE A 45 20.66 5.26 -12.58
N ALA A 46 19.60 5.15 -11.76
CA ALA A 46 19.65 4.48 -10.46
C ALA A 46 20.09 3.00 -10.52
N PHE A 47 19.81 2.32 -11.63
CA PHE A 47 20.15 0.92 -11.85
C PHE A 47 21.38 0.71 -12.76
N GLY A 48 22.18 1.77 -12.99
CA GLY A 48 23.46 1.70 -13.68
C GLY A 48 23.38 1.68 -15.21
N GLY A 49 22.35 2.31 -15.78
CA GLY A 49 22.14 2.45 -17.22
C GLY A 49 20.99 1.60 -17.74
N ASP A 50 21.27 0.73 -18.71
CA ASP A 50 20.24 -0.12 -19.32
C ASP A 50 19.59 -1.06 -18.28
N LEU A 51 18.26 -1.09 -18.26
CA LEU A 51 17.51 -1.98 -17.39
C LEU A 51 17.58 -3.43 -17.87
N ALA A 52 17.97 -3.69 -19.13
CA ALA A 52 18.05 -5.03 -19.73
C ALA A 52 16.73 -5.80 -19.54
N ASP A 53 15.61 -5.14 -19.89
CA ASP A 53 14.24 -5.62 -19.69
C ASP A 53 13.86 -5.94 -18.22
N ARG A 54 14.63 -5.52 -17.22
CA ARG A 54 14.19 -5.66 -15.81
C ARG A 54 13.05 -4.70 -15.50
N THR A 55 12.03 -5.22 -14.84
CA THR A 55 10.98 -4.42 -14.19
C THR A 55 11.51 -3.97 -12.82
N VAL A 56 11.78 -2.67 -12.67
CA VAL A 56 12.33 -2.09 -11.44
C VAL A 56 11.39 -1.10 -10.77
N MET A 57 10.28 -0.78 -11.44
CA MET A 57 9.26 0.16 -10.98
C MET A 57 7.86 -0.38 -11.26
N THR A 58 6.89 0.16 -10.53
CA THR A 58 5.47 0.05 -10.87
C THR A 58 4.83 1.44 -10.99
N SER A 59 3.64 1.51 -11.56
CA SER A 59 2.87 2.75 -11.71
C SER A 59 1.38 2.50 -11.42
N LEU A 60 0.65 3.55 -11.05
CA LEU A 60 -0.80 3.47 -10.82
C LEU A 60 -1.55 4.10 -11.99
N ILE A 61 -2.15 3.26 -12.83
CA ILE A 61 -2.82 3.68 -14.06
C ILE A 61 -4.33 3.57 -13.84
N ASN A 62 -5.00 4.69 -13.67
CA ASN A 62 -6.41 4.71 -13.29
C ASN A 62 -7.36 4.79 -14.48
N ALA A 63 -8.44 4.01 -14.46
CA ALA A 63 -9.57 4.31 -15.32
C ALA A 63 -10.35 5.49 -14.73
N SER A 64 -10.80 6.39 -15.59
CA SER A 64 -11.76 7.45 -15.25
C SER A 64 -13.17 6.83 -15.25
N SER A 65 -13.46 6.00 -14.26
CA SER A 65 -14.74 5.28 -14.17
C SER A 65 -15.94 6.25 -14.18
N PRO A 66 -17.04 5.94 -14.87
CA PRO A 66 -17.33 4.68 -15.57
C PRO A 66 -16.81 4.62 -17.02
N LEU A 67 -16.13 3.52 -17.35
CA LEU A 67 -15.83 3.06 -18.71
C LEU A 67 -15.00 4.03 -19.59
N VAL A 68 -14.23 4.93 -19.00
CA VAL A 68 -13.35 5.87 -19.74
C VAL A 68 -11.89 5.66 -19.35
N TRP A 69 -11.02 5.72 -20.36
CA TRP A 69 -9.59 5.85 -20.21
C TRP A 69 -9.16 7.21 -20.76
N ASP A 70 -8.63 8.07 -19.89
CA ASP A 70 -8.17 9.40 -20.27
C ASP A 70 -6.77 9.36 -20.90
N ALA A 71 -6.47 10.38 -21.70
CA ALA A 71 -5.23 10.45 -22.46
C ALA A 71 -3.98 10.48 -21.57
N THR A 72 -4.05 11.09 -20.39
CA THR A 72 -2.92 11.20 -19.47
C THR A 72 -2.52 9.83 -18.91
N MET A 73 -3.51 9.05 -18.47
CA MET A 73 -3.28 7.70 -17.96
C MET A 73 -2.81 6.75 -19.07
N LEU A 74 -3.40 6.81 -20.27
CA LEU A 74 -2.98 5.98 -21.39
C LEU A 74 -1.55 6.31 -21.86
N ALA A 75 -1.19 7.59 -21.97
CA ALA A 75 0.16 7.99 -22.34
C ALA A 75 1.21 7.49 -21.33
N SER A 76 0.90 7.54 -20.03
CA SER A 76 1.80 6.99 -19.01
C SER A 76 1.88 5.46 -19.09
N ALA A 77 0.76 4.78 -19.32
CA ALA A 77 0.70 3.33 -19.46
C ALA A 77 1.48 2.82 -20.68
N GLU A 78 1.42 3.55 -21.80
CA GLU A 78 2.20 3.27 -23.00
C GLU A 78 3.70 3.33 -22.70
N VAL A 79 4.18 4.45 -22.13
CA VAL A 79 5.59 4.61 -21.77
C VAL A 79 6.08 3.49 -20.84
N TYR A 80 5.34 3.15 -19.80
CA TYR A 80 5.75 2.07 -18.91
C TYR A 80 5.73 0.70 -19.58
N ALA A 81 4.73 0.42 -20.42
CA ALA A 81 4.65 -0.83 -21.16
C ALA A 81 5.82 -0.96 -22.17
N GLU A 82 6.13 0.08 -22.95
CA GLU A 82 7.27 0.11 -23.89
C GLU A 82 8.60 -0.19 -23.20
N ASN A 83 8.75 0.28 -21.95
CA ASN A 83 9.98 0.16 -21.18
C ASN A 83 9.97 -1.04 -20.20
N ASN A 84 9.04 -1.99 -20.35
CA ASN A 84 8.88 -3.18 -19.50
C ASN A 84 8.71 -2.91 -17.97
N GLN A 85 8.11 -1.77 -17.63
CA GLN A 85 7.79 -1.42 -16.25
C GLN A 85 6.33 -1.75 -15.91
N ALA A 86 6.04 -2.03 -14.64
CA ALA A 86 4.72 -2.57 -14.26
C ALA A 86 3.62 -1.51 -14.23
N CYS A 87 2.47 -1.81 -14.82
CA CYS A 87 1.28 -0.98 -14.77
C CYS A 87 0.20 -1.62 -13.87
N ILE A 88 -0.17 -0.93 -12.79
CA ILE A 88 -1.32 -1.30 -11.96
C ILE A 88 -2.57 -0.68 -12.57
N ILE A 89 -3.29 -1.44 -13.39
CA ILE A 89 -4.48 -1.01 -14.10
C ILE A 89 -5.67 -1.01 -13.13
N THR A 90 -6.13 0.18 -12.73
CA THR A 90 -7.03 0.35 -11.58
C THR A 90 -8.28 1.17 -11.93
N PRO A 91 -9.45 0.53 -12.05
CA PRO A 91 -10.75 1.20 -11.92
C PRO A 91 -10.88 1.91 -10.56
N PHE A 92 -11.34 3.16 -10.58
CA PHE A 92 -11.58 3.95 -9.39
C PHE A 92 -13.09 4.13 -9.20
N ILE A 93 -13.69 3.27 -8.38
CA ILE A 93 -15.14 3.16 -8.28
C ILE A 93 -15.63 3.50 -6.87
N LEU A 94 -16.55 4.47 -6.82
CA LEU A 94 -17.46 4.69 -5.71
C LEU A 94 -18.84 4.14 -6.12
N ALA A 95 -19.27 3.05 -5.48
CA ALA A 95 -20.55 2.42 -5.76
C ALA A 95 -21.71 3.40 -5.52
N GLY A 96 -22.59 3.57 -6.51
CA GLY A 96 -23.67 4.56 -6.49
C GLY A 96 -23.34 5.92 -7.13
N ALA A 97 -22.07 6.17 -7.45
CA ALA A 97 -21.64 7.36 -8.18
C ALA A 97 -20.95 7.01 -9.50
N MET A 98 -19.83 6.28 -9.44
CA MET A 98 -19.03 5.92 -10.62
C MET A 98 -19.34 4.51 -11.15
N ALA A 99 -20.26 3.81 -10.49
CA ALA A 99 -20.80 2.52 -10.89
C ALA A 99 -22.21 2.35 -10.27
N PRO A 100 -23.01 1.37 -10.71
CA PRO A 100 -24.25 1.00 -10.03
C PRO A 100 -24.03 0.70 -8.54
N THR A 101 -25.08 0.82 -7.73
CA THR A 101 -25.00 0.61 -6.27
C THR A 101 -24.77 -0.83 -5.84
N THR A 102 -24.96 -1.81 -6.73
CA THR A 102 -24.88 -3.24 -6.39
C THR A 102 -23.47 -3.79 -6.59
N SER A 103 -22.96 -4.57 -5.62
CA SER A 103 -21.62 -5.15 -5.67
C SER A 103 -21.36 -5.98 -6.93
N ALA A 104 -22.35 -6.72 -7.43
CA ALA A 104 -22.22 -7.48 -8.68
C ALA A 104 -22.02 -6.58 -9.90
N GLY A 105 -22.71 -5.43 -9.96
CA GLY A 105 -22.52 -4.42 -11.01
C GLY A 105 -21.14 -3.79 -10.94
N VAL A 106 -20.68 -3.44 -9.73
CA VAL A 106 -19.32 -2.93 -9.48
C VAL A 106 -18.26 -3.93 -9.94
N VAL A 107 -18.42 -5.21 -9.60
CA VAL A 107 -17.49 -6.28 -10.03
C VAL A 107 -17.44 -6.39 -11.56
N ALA A 108 -18.60 -6.43 -12.23
CA ALA A 108 -18.66 -6.56 -13.68
C ALA A 108 -18.00 -5.37 -14.39
N GLN A 109 -18.26 -4.14 -13.92
CA GLN A 109 -17.64 -2.93 -14.44
C GLN A 109 -16.13 -2.90 -14.17
N THR A 110 -15.70 -3.22 -12.95
CA THR A 110 -14.27 -3.30 -12.57
C THR A 110 -13.53 -4.28 -13.49
N LEU A 111 -14.11 -5.45 -13.75
CA LEU A 111 -13.52 -6.44 -14.65
C LEU A 111 -13.40 -5.90 -16.07
N ALA A 112 -14.45 -5.28 -16.61
CA ALA A 112 -14.45 -4.73 -17.96
C ALA A 112 -13.38 -3.64 -18.13
N GLU A 113 -13.34 -2.65 -17.23
CA GLU A 113 -12.37 -1.55 -17.29
C GLU A 113 -10.94 -2.05 -17.16
N SER A 114 -10.68 -2.98 -16.24
CA SER A 114 -9.34 -3.54 -16.03
C SER A 114 -8.86 -4.39 -17.20
N LEU A 115 -9.75 -5.20 -17.80
CA LEU A 115 -9.40 -5.99 -18.98
C LEU A 115 -9.01 -5.10 -20.16
N VAL A 116 -9.73 -4.00 -20.39
CA VAL A 116 -9.40 -3.04 -21.46
C VAL A 116 -8.03 -2.40 -21.23
N GLY A 117 -7.77 -1.88 -20.02
CA GLY A 117 -6.48 -1.24 -19.72
C GLY A 117 -5.31 -2.23 -19.75
N MET A 118 -5.48 -3.45 -19.24
CA MET A 118 -4.43 -4.48 -19.32
C MET A 118 -4.18 -4.92 -20.77
N ALA A 119 -5.23 -5.11 -21.57
CA ALA A 119 -5.10 -5.43 -22.98
C ALA A 119 -4.38 -4.33 -23.76
N PHE A 120 -4.65 -3.05 -23.45
CA PHE A 120 -3.90 -1.92 -24.01
C PHE A 120 -2.39 -2.05 -23.78
N CYS A 121 -1.95 -2.32 -22.54
CA CYS A 121 -0.52 -2.54 -22.27
C CYS A 121 0.06 -3.73 -23.06
N GLN A 122 -0.69 -4.81 -23.23
CA GLN A 122 -0.25 -5.96 -24.04
C GLN A 122 -0.18 -5.66 -25.54
N LEU A 123 -1.01 -4.74 -26.05
CA LEU A 123 -0.95 -4.27 -27.44
C LEU A 123 0.27 -3.37 -27.67
N VAL A 124 0.64 -2.55 -26.69
CA VAL A 124 1.86 -1.73 -26.73
C VAL A 124 3.10 -2.62 -26.73
N ARG A 125 3.21 -3.54 -25.77
CA ARG A 125 4.31 -4.51 -25.70
C ARG A 125 3.81 -5.85 -25.13
N PRO A 126 3.74 -6.92 -25.95
CA PRO A 126 3.38 -8.25 -25.47
C PRO A 126 4.33 -8.68 -24.34
N GLY A 127 3.76 -9.11 -23.21
CA GLY A 127 4.52 -9.49 -22.02
C GLY A 127 4.87 -8.34 -21.08
N ALA A 128 4.44 -7.11 -21.36
CA ALA A 128 4.56 -6.01 -20.39
C ALA A 128 3.85 -6.39 -19.05
N PRO A 129 4.50 -6.18 -17.90
CA PRO A 129 3.94 -6.56 -16.60
C PRO A 129 2.73 -5.70 -16.26
N VAL A 130 1.61 -6.36 -15.94
CA VAL A 130 0.38 -5.71 -15.50
C VAL A 130 -0.09 -6.31 -14.19
N ILE A 131 -0.71 -5.46 -13.36
CA ILE A 131 -1.37 -5.85 -12.12
C ILE A 131 -2.84 -5.44 -12.24
N PHE A 132 -3.75 -6.37 -12.00
CA PHE A 132 -5.18 -6.10 -11.94
C PHE A 132 -5.44 -5.29 -10.66
N GLY A 133 -5.68 -3.99 -10.81
CA GLY A 133 -6.08 -3.11 -9.73
C GLY A 133 -7.59 -3.03 -9.53
N SER A 134 -8.02 -2.83 -8.28
CA SER A 134 -9.38 -2.45 -7.94
C SER A 134 -9.34 -1.50 -6.75
N PHE A 135 -9.77 -0.24 -6.98
CA PHE A 135 -10.18 0.64 -5.91
C PHE A 135 -11.71 0.69 -5.94
N ALA A 136 -12.34 0.02 -5.00
CA ALA A 136 -13.79 0.02 -4.83
C ALA A 136 -14.11 0.50 -3.42
N SER A 137 -15.02 1.46 -3.32
CA SER A 137 -15.56 1.96 -2.07
C SER A 137 -17.07 2.22 -2.21
N SER A 138 -17.74 2.50 -1.11
CA SER A 138 -19.15 2.90 -1.11
C SER A 138 -19.29 4.40 -0.87
N MET A 139 -20.53 4.90 -0.90
CA MET A 139 -20.86 6.27 -0.51
C MET A 139 -22.03 6.29 0.46
N SER A 140 -22.06 7.30 1.31
CA SER A 140 -23.24 7.63 2.11
C SER A 140 -24.34 8.15 1.20
N MET A 141 -25.47 7.45 1.09
CA MET A 141 -26.62 7.91 0.32
C MET A 141 -27.28 9.17 0.90
N LEU A 142 -26.98 9.50 2.17
CA LEU A 142 -27.47 10.71 2.82
C LEU A 142 -26.64 11.94 2.47
N THR A 143 -25.31 11.81 2.44
CA THR A 143 -24.38 12.96 2.35
C THR A 143 -23.58 13.01 1.05
N GLY A 144 -23.59 11.93 0.26
CA GLY A 144 -22.75 11.77 -0.92
C GLY A 144 -21.27 11.47 -0.63
N ALA A 145 -20.87 11.46 0.64
CA ALA A 145 -19.46 11.29 1.02
C ALA A 145 -18.98 9.83 0.83
N PRO A 146 -17.72 9.61 0.43
CA PRO A 146 -17.13 8.26 0.42
C PRO A 146 -17.16 7.60 1.80
N THR A 147 -17.44 6.30 1.84
CA THR A 147 -17.49 5.51 3.08
C THR A 147 -16.63 4.26 2.95
N PHE A 148 -15.86 3.94 3.99
CA PHE A 148 -14.91 2.83 4.01
C PHE A 148 -15.24 1.84 5.13
N GLY A 149 -14.62 0.66 5.11
CA GLY A 149 -14.86 -0.36 6.13
C GLY A 149 -16.24 -1.03 6.09
N THR A 150 -17.04 -0.73 5.07
CA THR A 150 -18.36 -1.32 4.86
C THR A 150 -18.24 -2.72 4.23
N PRO A 151 -19.26 -3.59 4.35
CA PRO A 151 -19.20 -4.95 3.81
C PRO A 151 -19.16 -5.01 2.28
N GLU A 152 -19.77 -4.07 1.57
CA GLU A 152 -19.94 -4.13 0.12
C GLU A 152 -18.61 -4.05 -0.64
N PRO A 153 -17.69 -3.11 -0.32
CA PRO A 153 -16.34 -3.12 -0.88
C PRO A 153 -15.55 -4.41 -0.59
N ALA A 154 -15.71 -5.01 0.58
CA ALA A 154 -15.04 -6.28 0.90
C ALA A 154 -15.54 -7.43 0.01
N MET A 155 -16.85 -7.52 -0.25
CA MET A 155 -17.41 -8.49 -1.19
C MET A 155 -16.88 -8.29 -2.61
N VAL A 156 -16.77 -7.04 -3.06
CA VAL A 156 -16.14 -6.71 -4.36
C VAL A 156 -14.69 -7.19 -4.37
N LEU A 157 -13.91 -6.86 -3.34
CA LEU A 157 -12.49 -7.23 -3.22
C LEU A 157 -12.30 -8.74 -3.34
N TYR A 158 -13.02 -9.56 -2.56
CA TYR A 158 -12.92 -11.01 -2.64
C TYR A 158 -13.25 -11.56 -4.03
N THR A 159 -14.31 -11.01 -4.65
CA THR A 159 -14.76 -11.46 -5.97
C THR A 159 -13.75 -11.10 -7.05
N VAL A 160 -13.23 -9.87 -7.04
CA VAL A 160 -12.24 -9.42 -8.03
C VAL A 160 -10.90 -10.14 -7.82
N ALA A 161 -10.50 -10.43 -6.59
CA ALA A 161 -9.31 -11.26 -6.32
C ALA A 161 -9.44 -12.66 -6.96
N ALA A 162 -10.62 -13.28 -6.87
CA ALA A 162 -10.88 -14.55 -7.55
C ALA A 162 -10.84 -14.42 -9.08
N LEU A 163 -11.34 -13.32 -9.64
CA LEU A 163 -11.25 -13.03 -11.08
C LEU A 163 -9.82 -12.79 -11.54
N ALA A 164 -9.00 -12.06 -10.76
CA ALA A 164 -7.58 -11.86 -11.06
C ALA A 164 -6.81 -13.19 -11.09
N ARG A 165 -7.06 -14.08 -10.12
CA ARG A 165 -6.52 -15.46 -10.14
C ARG A 165 -6.96 -16.25 -11.37
N ARG A 166 -8.22 -16.13 -11.79
CA ARG A 166 -8.72 -16.79 -13.01
C ARG A 166 -8.08 -16.25 -14.28
N LEU A 167 -7.72 -14.97 -14.30
CA LEU A 167 -6.98 -14.34 -15.40
C LEU A 167 -5.48 -14.64 -15.37
N GLY A 168 -4.95 -15.16 -14.26
CA GLY A 168 -3.54 -15.49 -14.11
C GLY A 168 -2.63 -14.27 -13.91
N VAL A 169 -3.17 -13.16 -13.38
CA VAL A 169 -2.42 -11.91 -13.14
C VAL A 169 -2.39 -11.56 -11.65
N PRO A 170 -1.36 -10.83 -11.17
CA PRO A 170 -1.34 -10.31 -9.80
C PRO A 170 -2.50 -9.34 -9.55
N PHE A 171 -2.95 -9.28 -8.30
CA PHE A 171 -4.06 -8.45 -7.86
C PHE A 171 -3.62 -7.33 -6.89
N ARG A 172 -4.11 -6.12 -7.13
CA ARG A 172 -3.99 -4.95 -6.24
C ARG A 172 -5.35 -4.51 -5.75
N SER A 173 -5.55 -4.44 -4.44
CA SER A 173 -6.73 -3.82 -3.82
C SER A 173 -6.51 -3.59 -2.32
N GLY A 174 -7.54 -3.07 -1.65
CA GLY A 174 -7.59 -2.96 -0.20
C GLY A 174 -6.53 -2.06 0.40
N GLY A 175 -6.09 -2.41 1.61
CA GLY A 175 -5.24 -1.59 2.48
C GLY A 175 -5.95 -1.15 3.75
N SER A 176 -5.36 -0.16 4.42
CA SER A 176 -5.83 0.38 5.70
C SER A 176 -6.67 1.64 5.46
N LEU A 177 -7.80 1.45 4.78
CA LEU A 177 -8.65 2.55 4.28
C LEU A 177 -9.66 3.02 5.33
N CYS A 178 -9.83 4.34 5.45
CA CYS A 178 -10.83 4.94 6.33
C CYS A 178 -11.26 6.35 5.86
N ALA A 179 -12.43 6.80 6.33
CA ALA A 179 -12.97 8.16 6.17
C ALA A 179 -12.74 9.05 7.41
N SER A 180 -12.20 8.49 8.51
CA SER A 180 -11.94 9.27 9.71
C SER A 180 -10.91 10.36 9.46
N LYS A 181 -11.09 11.50 10.13
CA LYS A 181 -10.18 12.66 10.07
C LYS A 181 -9.02 12.53 11.07
N LEU A 182 -9.13 11.59 12.01
CA LEU A 182 -8.17 11.37 13.09
C LEU A 182 -7.79 9.88 13.14
N PRO A 183 -6.61 9.52 13.69
CA PRO A 183 -6.25 8.13 13.97
C PRO A 183 -7.00 7.60 15.21
N ASP A 184 -8.33 7.62 15.16
CA ASP A 184 -9.23 7.25 16.25
C ASP A 184 -9.84 5.84 16.06
N ALA A 185 -10.84 5.51 16.88
CA ALA A 185 -11.54 4.23 16.78
C ALA A 185 -12.22 4.03 15.42
N GLN A 186 -12.76 5.09 14.80
CA GLN A 186 -13.34 4.97 13.45
C GLN A 186 -12.25 4.59 12.44
N ALA A 187 -11.10 5.27 12.46
CA ALA A 187 -9.99 4.94 11.58
C ALA A 187 -9.53 3.48 11.75
N ALA A 188 -9.46 3.00 13.00
CA ALA A 188 -9.08 1.63 13.31
C ALA A 188 -10.09 0.61 12.79
N TYR A 189 -11.38 0.78 13.07
CA TYR A 189 -12.42 -0.18 12.65
C TYR A 189 -12.54 -0.26 11.13
N GLU A 190 -12.56 0.87 10.43
CA GLU A 190 -12.68 0.88 8.97
C GLU A 190 -11.42 0.30 8.30
N SER A 191 -10.23 0.63 8.84
CA SER A 191 -8.97 0.08 8.33
C SER A 191 -8.89 -1.42 8.55
N ALA A 192 -9.24 -1.92 9.74
CA ALA A 192 -9.25 -3.36 10.04
C ALA A 192 -10.27 -4.11 9.17
N ALA A 193 -11.46 -3.55 9.00
CA ALA A 193 -12.52 -4.09 8.15
C ALA A 193 -12.13 -4.13 6.66
N THR A 194 -11.13 -3.36 6.23
CA THR A 194 -10.59 -3.40 4.87
C THR A 194 -9.32 -4.27 4.77
N LEU A 195 -8.46 -4.22 5.79
CA LEU A 195 -7.17 -4.91 5.82
C LEU A 195 -7.35 -6.43 5.96
N ILE A 196 -8.26 -6.90 6.81
CA ILE A 196 -8.52 -8.33 6.97
C ILE A 196 -8.98 -8.96 5.63
N PRO A 197 -9.97 -8.40 4.90
CA PRO A 197 -10.29 -8.86 3.56
C PRO A 197 -9.12 -8.79 2.58
N THR A 198 -8.27 -7.77 2.68
CA THR A 198 -7.08 -7.65 1.82
C THR A 198 -6.18 -8.88 1.94
N ILE A 199 -5.91 -9.32 3.17
CA ILE A 199 -5.09 -10.49 3.48
C ILE A 199 -5.81 -11.77 3.08
N MET A 200 -7.06 -11.94 3.51
CA MET A 200 -7.85 -13.16 3.26
C MET A 200 -8.13 -13.39 1.77
N ALA A 201 -8.17 -12.32 0.96
CA ALA A 201 -8.34 -12.43 -0.48
C ALA A 201 -7.06 -12.85 -1.22
N GLY A 202 -5.90 -12.87 -0.56
CA GLY A 202 -4.60 -13.15 -1.19
C GLY A 202 -4.15 -12.04 -2.13
N THR A 203 -4.34 -10.77 -1.73
CA THR A 203 -3.92 -9.61 -2.53
C THR A 203 -2.40 -9.57 -2.68
N ASN A 204 -1.89 -9.36 -3.89
CA ASN A 204 -0.45 -9.39 -4.18
C ASN A 204 0.23 -8.04 -3.94
N PHE A 205 -0.46 -6.94 -4.18
CA PHE A 205 0.07 -5.59 -4.00
C PHE A 205 -0.94 -4.71 -3.25
N VAL A 206 -0.54 -4.14 -2.12
CA VAL A 206 -1.42 -3.34 -1.25
C VAL A 206 -0.90 -1.91 -1.20
N LEU A 207 -1.46 -1.03 -2.04
CA LEU A 207 -0.90 0.32 -2.24
C LEU A 207 -1.04 1.22 -1.00
N HIS A 208 -2.21 1.21 -0.37
CA HIS A 208 -2.53 2.09 0.76
C HIS A 208 -2.47 1.30 2.06
N SER A 209 -1.38 0.55 2.26
CA SER A 209 -1.23 -0.33 3.41
C SER A 209 -1.08 0.43 4.73
N ALA A 210 -0.55 1.65 4.72
CA ALA A 210 -0.33 2.46 5.91
C ALA A 210 -0.47 3.98 5.67
N GLY A 211 -1.04 4.68 6.65
CA GLY A 211 -1.04 6.14 6.76
C GLY A 211 -2.26 6.85 6.20
N TRP A 212 -3.13 6.15 5.47
CA TRP A 212 -4.34 6.72 4.86
C TRP A 212 -5.32 7.27 5.91
N LEU A 213 -5.73 8.53 5.74
CA LEU A 213 -6.79 9.20 6.49
C LEU A 213 -7.70 10.01 5.56
N GLU A 214 -8.84 10.45 6.10
CA GLU A 214 -9.73 11.42 5.47
C GLU A 214 -10.15 11.01 4.05
N GLY A 215 -10.48 9.72 3.86
CA GLY A 215 -10.91 9.22 2.56
C GLY A 215 -9.86 9.39 1.45
N GLY A 216 -8.58 9.50 1.82
CA GLY A 216 -7.46 9.62 0.89
C GLY A 216 -6.95 11.05 0.72
N LEU A 217 -7.54 12.02 1.42
CA LEU A 217 -7.12 13.42 1.38
C LEU A 217 -5.91 13.72 2.28
N ALA A 218 -5.63 12.85 3.25
CA ALA A 218 -4.56 13.04 4.22
C ALA A 218 -3.69 11.80 4.41
N ILE A 219 -2.42 12.04 4.74
CA ILE A 219 -1.54 11.06 5.36
C ILE A 219 -1.31 11.47 6.81
N GLY A 220 -1.55 10.56 7.76
CA GLY A 220 -1.25 10.77 9.17
C GLY A 220 0.00 9.99 9.58
N TYR A 221 0.98 10.66 10.20
CA TYR A 221 2.20 9.98 10.68
C TYR A 221 1.89 9.01 11.82
N GLU A 222 0.99 9.39 12.73
CA GLU A 222 0.49 8.51 13.78
C GLU A 222 -0.23 7.30 13.17
N LYS A 223 -1.13 7.55 12.21
CA LYS A 223 -1.85 6.50 11.48
C LYS A 223 -0.89 5.56 10.76
N PHE A 224 0.19 6.08 10.17
CA PHE A 224 1.21 5.29 9.50
C PHE A 224 1.88 4.29 10.47
N ILE A 225 2.26 4.74 11.66
CA ILE A 225 2.84 3.85 12.69
C ILE A 225 1.84 2.78 13.15
N LEU A 226 0.59 3.19 13.42
CA LEU A 226 -0.45 2.25 13.85
C LEU A 226 -0.75 1.19 12.78
N ASP A 227 -0.84 1.61 11.51
CA ASP A 227 -1.06 0.69 10.40
C ASP A 227 0.14 -0.23 10.18
N CYS A 228 1.38 0.27 10.28
CA CYS A 228 2.58 -0.57 10.18
C CYS A 228 2.59 -1.69 11.23
N ASP A 229 2.15 -1.39 12.45
CA ASP A 229 2.02 -2.39 13.51
C ASP A 229 0.94 -3.43 13.19
N GLN A 230 -0.21 -2.99 12.65
CA GLN A 230 -1.24 -3.91 12.15
C GLN A 230 -0.75 -4.76 10.98
N LEU A 231 0.08 -4.23 10.08
CA LEU A 231 0.71 -5.01 9.01
C LEU A 231 1.62 -6.10 9.59
N GLY A 232 2.37 -5.83 10.66
CA GLY A 232 3.15 -6.84 11.38
C GLY A 232 2.28 -7.96 11.96
N MET A 233 1.14 -7.61 12.55
CA MET A 233 0.14 -8.59 13.00
C MET A 233 -0.42 -9.42 11.83
N MET A 234 -0.77 -8.78 10.73
CA MET A 234 -1.29 -9.46 9.53
C MET A 234 -0.25 -10.37 8.88
N MET A 235 1.02 -9.99 8.88
CA MET A 235 2.11 -10.85 8.42
C MET A 235 2.27 -12.09 9.30
N THR A 236 2.04 -11.96 10.61
CA THR A 236 2.03 -13.11 11.53
C THR A 236 0.81 -13.99 11.29
N PHE A 237 -0.38 -13.39 11.17
CA PHE A 237 -1.62 -14.10 10.85
C PHE A 237 -1.53 -14.87 9.52
N GLY A 238 -0.92 -14.26 8.50
CA GLY A 238 -0.71 -14.86 7.19
C GLY A 238 0.22 -16.08 7.17
N LYS A 239 0.99 -16.33 8.24
CA LYS A 239 1.78 -17.59 8.38
C LYS A 239 0.88 -18.81 8.62
N GLY A 240 -0.35 -18.61 9.06
CA GLY A 240 -1.29 -19.68 9.38
C GLY A 240 -0.98 -20.39 10.69
N LEU A 241 -1.61 -21.54 10.90
CA LEU A 241 -1.44 -22.38 12.08
C LEU A 241 -0.16 -23.23 11.95
N ASP A 242 0.74 -23.14 12.94
CA ASP A 242 1.85 -24.09 13.08
C ASP A 242 1.33 -25.43 13.58
N ALA A 243 1.32 -26.44 12.71
CA ALA A 243 0.91 -27.81 13.01
C ALA A 243 2.10 -28.76 13.27
N SER A 244 3.32 -28.24 13.42
CA SER A 244 4.49 -29.04 13.80
C SER A 244 4.35 -29.66 15.19
N ASP A 245 5.24 -30.59 15.54
CA ASP A 245 5.27 -31.20 16.88
C ASP A 245 5.41 -30.14 18.00
N ASN A 246 6.20 -29.08 17.75
CA ASN A 246 6.30 -27.95 18.68
C ASN A 246 4.99 -27.16 18.76
N GLY A 247 4.34 -26.89 17.62
CA GLY A 247 3.05 -26.19 17.57
C GLY A 247 1.91 -26.96 18.26
N GLN A 248 1.93 -28.30 18.20
CA GLN A 248 0.97 -29.16 18.91
C GLN A 248 1.18 -29.17 20.43
N ALA A 249 2.40 -28.89 20.91
CA ALA A 249 2.75 -28.70 22.32
C ALA A 249 2.36 -29.87 23.26
N MET A 250 2.29 -31.11 22.75
CA MET A 250 1.85 -32.28 23.54
C MET A 250 2.72 -32.56 24.77
N SER A 251 4.01 -32.26 24.72
CA SER A 251 4.91 -32.38 25.88
C SER A 251 4.52 -31.44 27.01
N ALA A 252 4.11 -30.22 26.71
CA ALA A 252 3.68 -29.25 27.72
C ALA A 252 2.42 -29.74 28.45
N PHE A 253 1.46 -30.33 27.71
CA PHE A 253 0.25 -30.92 28.31
C PHE A 253 0.55 -32.14 29.18
N HIS A 254 1.58 -32.92 28.88
CA HIS A 254 1.99 -34.05 29.72
C HIS A 254 2.84 -33.63 30.93
N GLU A 255 3.57 -32.51 30.83
CA GLU A 255 4.37 -31.92 31.91
C GLU A 255 3.49 -31.29 33.00
N ASN A 256 2.36 -30.71 32.61
CA ASN A 256 1.56 -29.84 33.47
C ASN A 256 0.25 -30.50 33.93
N ASP A 257 0.02 -30.55 35.24
CA ASP A 257 -1.19 -31.13 35.80
C ASP A 257 -2.45 -30.27 35.50
N PRO A 258 -3.64 -30.89 35.39
CA PRO A 258 -4.90 -30.16 35.28
C PRO A 258 -5.06 -29.11 36.39
N GLY A 259 -5.35 -27.87 36.01
CA GLY A 259 -5.53 -26.74 36.93
C GLY A 259 -4.28 -25.88 37.15
N GLN A 260 -3.13 -26.25 36.57
CA GLN A 260 -1.91 -25.43 36.58
C GLN A 260 -1.78 -24.55 35.34
N HIS A 261 -0.95 -23.51 35.40
CA HIS A 261 -0.64 -22.62 34.27
C HIS A 261 0.65 -23.05 33.55
N PHE A 262 0.80 -22.68 32.27
CA PHE A 262 1.94 -23.13 31.45
C PHE A 262 3.20 -22.25 31.53
N LEU A 263 3.17 -21.12 32.25
CA LEU A 263 4.24 -20.11 32.26
C LEU A 263 5.65 -20.66 32.57
N GLY A 264 5.74 -21.67 33.44
CA GLY A 264 7.02 -22.26 33.86
C GLY A 264 7.45 -23.50 33.07
N THR A 265 6.65 -23.94 32.09
CA THR A 265 6.94 -25.18 31.35
C THR A 265 8.12 -25.02 30.41
N ALA A 266 8.84 -26.11 30.15
CA ALA A 266 9.98 -26.10 29.23
C ALA A 266 9.58 -25.60 27.82
N HIS A 267 8.37 -25.96 27.37
CA HIS A 267 7.83 -25.50 26.09
C HIS A 267 7.65 -23.97 26.05
N THR A 268 7.05 -23.38 27.09
CA THR A 268 6.86 -21.91 27.14
C THR A 268 8.20 -21.18 27.19
N LEU A 269 9.14 -21.65 28.02
CA LEU A 269 10.48 -21.05 28.12
C LEU A 269 11.24 -21.11 26.79
N THR A 270 11.15 -22.23 26.07
CA THR A 270 11.81 -22.40 24.76
C THR A 270 11.22 -21.48 23.69
N ASN A 271 9.92 -21.19 23.75
CA ASN A 271 9.21 -20.40 22.73
C ASN A 271 9.01 -18.92 23.12
N PHE A 272 9.40 -18.50 24.33
CA PHE A 272 9.01 -17.22 24.95
C PHE A 272 9.30 -15.98 24.07
N GLU A 273 10.44 -15.97 23.39
CA GLU A 273 10.86 -14.83 22.57
C GLU A 273 10.12 -14.73 21.24
N THR A 274 9.60 -15.85 20.73
CA THR A 274 9.10 -15.97 19.35
C THR A 274 7.63 -16.40 19.25
N ALA A 275 6.99 -16.78 20.36
CA ALA A 275 5.65 -17.37 20.36
C ALA A 275 4.56 -16.42 19.83
N PHE A 276 4.63 -15.14 20.20
CA PHE A 276 3.57 -14.17 19.90
C PHE A 276 4.14 -12.92 19.26
N TYR A 277 3.36 -12.33 18.36
CA TYR A 277 3.66 -11.01 17.82
C TYR A 277 3.70 -9.98 18.96
N ARG A 278 4.73 -9.14 18.95
CA ARG A 278 4.89 -8.04 19.91
C ARG A 278 4.58 -6.74 19.21
N SER A 279 3.48 -6.12 19.62
CA SER A 279 3.06 -4.84 19.09
C SER A 279 3.92 -3.72 19.65
N ASP A 280 4.34 -2.80 18.79
CA ASP A 280 5.08 -1.60 19.18
C ASP A 280 4.15 -0.49 19.71
N THR A 281 2.84 -0.62 19.49
CA THR A 281 1.87 0.47 19.71
C THR A 281 0.78 0.14 20.73
N ALA A 282 0.51 -1.14 20.99
CA ALA A 282 -0.48 -1.58 21.97
C ALA A 282 0.03 -1.36 23.40
N ASP A 283 -0.87 -0.88 24.26
CA ASP A 283 -0.65 -0.86 25.70
C ASP A 283 -1.46 -2.01 26.30
N ASN A 284 -0.77 -2.99 26.88
CA ASN A 284 -1.36 -4.16 27.53
C ASN A 284 -1.06 -4.17 29.04
N ASN A 285 -0.64 -3.03 29.60
CA ASN A 285 -0.38 -2.89 31.01
C ASN A 285 -1.69 -2.79 31.80
N SER A 286 -1.60 -2.81 33.14
CA SER A 286 -2.77 -2.56 33.98
C SER A 286 -3.22 -1.09 33.86
N TYR A 287 -4.47 -0.83 34.26
CA TYR A 287 -5.00 0.53 34.30
C TYR A 287 -4.14 1.46 35.16
N GLU A 288 -3.68 0.99 36.32
CA GLU A 288 -2.86 1.75 37.25
C GLU A 288 -1.56 2.19 36.61
N GLN A 289 -0.86 1.26 35.94
CA GLN A 289 0.38 1.56 35.22
C GLN A 289 0.13 2.54 34.06
N TRP A 290 -0.94 2.33 33.28
CA TRP A 290 -1.31 3.24 32.19
C TRP A 290 -1.60 4.67 32.68
N VAL A 291 -2.24 4.81 33.85
CA VAL A 291 -2.47 6.12 34.48
C VAL A 291 -1.14 6.75 34.93
N GLU A 292 -0.27 5.98 35.59
CA GLU A 292 1.06 6.44 36.02
C GLU A 292 1.93 6.90 34.83
N ASP A 293 1.80 6.23 33.68
CA ASP A 293 2.49 6.57 32.42
C ASP A 293 1.83 7.73 31.64
N GLY A 294 0.81 8.37 32.24
CA GLY A 294 0.20 9.59 31.72
C GLY A 294 -1.04 9.39 30.85
N SER A 295 -1.71 8.23 30.96
CA SER A 295 -2.98 7.95 30.27
C SER A 295 -2.91 8.08 28.74
N GLN A 296 -1.80 7.67 28.14
CA GLN A 296 -1.54 7.90 26.72
C GLN A 296 -2.48 7.05 25.84
N ASP A 297 -3.12 7.66 24.86
CA ASP A 297 -3.86 6.95 23.83
C ASP A 297 -2.94 6.41 22.72
N ALA A 298 -3.50 5.64 21.79
CA ALA A 298 -2.74 5.03 20.70
C ALA A 298 -2.07 6.08 19.79
N ALA A 299 -2.75 7.18 19.50
CA ALA A 299 -2.23 8.26 18.67
C ALA A 299 -1.04 8.97 19.33
N THR A 300 -1.12 9.22 20.64
CA THR A 300 -0.04 9.83 21.43
C THR A 300 1.20 8.96 21.45
N ARG A 301 1.04 7.64 21.67
CA ARG A 301 2.16 6.69 21.60
C ARG A 301 2.77 6.64 20.20
N ALA A 302 1.93 6.59 19.16
CA ALA A 302 2.38 6.60 17.77
C ALA A 302 3.11 7.90 17.38
N ASN A 303 2.69 9.05 17.91
CA ASN A 303 3.33 10.35 17.67
C ASN A 303 4.80 10.35 18.13
N ARG A 304 5.03 9.81 19.33
CA ARG A 304 6.39 9.66 19.87
C ARG A 304 7.22 8.73 18.98
N LEU A 305 6.67 7.57 18.61
CA LEU A 305 7.39 6.56 17.83
C LEU A 305 7.81 7.03 16.45
N TRP A 306 6.96 7.74 15.69
CA TRP A 306 7.37 8.20 14.36
C TRP A 306 8.50 9.22 14.44
N LYS A 307 8.48 10.11 15.44
CA LYS A 307 9.54 11.10 15.66
C LYS A 307 10.86 10.45 16.02
N GLU A 308 10.83 9.49 16.94
CA GLU A 308 12.00 8.70 17.33
C GLU A 308 12.60 7.95 16.13
N ARG A 309 11.75 7.25 15.36
CA ARG A 309 12.17 6.50 14.17
C ARG A 309 12.75 7.40 13.09
N LEU A 310 12.14 8.56 12.84
CA LEU A 310 12.64 9.52 11.85
C LEU A 310 13.98 10.13 12.30
N ALA A 311 14.13 10.46 13.58
CA ALA A 311 15.38 11.01 14.12
C ALA A 311 16.53 9.99 14.11
N ALA A 312 16.22 8.70 14.29
CA ALA A 312 17.19 7.61 14.26
C ALA A 312 17.49 7.09 12.84
N TYR A 313 16.75 7.53 11.83
CA TYR A 313 16.86 7.03 10.46
C TYR A 313 18.23 7.33 9.84
N GLN A 314 18.79 6.35 9.15
CA GLN A 314 19.98 6.50 8.30
C GLN A 314 19.62 6.05 6.88
N PRO A 315 19.85 6.88 5.85
CA PRO A 315 19.57 6.49 4.49
C PRO A 315 20.46 5.32 4.04
N PRO A 316 19.94 4.41 3.20
CA PRO A 316 20.77 3.37 2.60
C PRO A 316 21.86 4.01 1.74
N PRO A 317 23.01 3.34 1.56
CA PRO A 317 24.07 3.86 0.71
C PRO A 317 23.59 3.97 -0.75
N LEU A 318 23.96 5.06 -1.40
CA LEU A 318 23.79 5.31 -2.84
C LEU A 318 25.15 5.67 -3.41
N ASP A 319 25.52 5.08 -4.55
CA ASP A 319 26.80 5.38 -5.22
C ASP A 319 26.88 6.87 -5.60
N ASP A 320 28.00 7.51 -5.23
CA ASP A 320 28.18 8.96 -5.40
C ASP A 320 28.12 9.40 -6.87
N ALA A 321 28.57 8.57 -7.82
CA ALA A 321 28.50 8.87 -9.24
C ALA A 321 27.06 8.75 -9.77
N ILE A 322 26.31 7.75 -9.30
CA ILE A 322 24.88 7.61 -9.61
C ILE A 322 24.09 8.80 -9.04
N ASP A 323 24.35 9.19 -7.78
CA ASP A 323 23.69 10.34 -7.16
C ASP A 323 23.96 11.65 -7.93
N ALA A 324 25.23 11.87 -8.31
CA ALA A 324 25.61 13.03 -9.12
C ALA A 324 24.91 13.04 -10.49
N GLU A 325 24.80 11.90 -11.17
CA GLU A 325 24.10 11.78 -12.45
C GLU A 325 22.58 12.02 -12.32
N LEU A 326 21.94 11.51 -11.27
CA LEU A 326 20.54 11.77 -10.96
C LEU A 326 20.29 13.28 -10.78
N GLN A 327 21.14 13.95 -10.00
CA GLN A 327 21.02 15.38 -9.72
C GLN A 327 21.27 16.25 -10.97
N ASP A 328 22.22 15.87 -11.83
CA ASP A 328 22.46 16.56 -13.10
C ASP A 328 21.24 16.45 -14.02
N TYR A 329 20.70 15.23 -14.17
CA TYR A 329 19.48 14.99 -14.95
C TYR A 329 18.31 15.84 -14.45
N ILE A 330 18.07 15.85 -13.13
CA ILE A 330 16.99 16.62 -12.50
C ILE A 330 17.20 18.12 -12.74
N THR A 331 18.42 18.62 -12.54
CA THR A 331 18.76 20.03 -12.71
C THR A 331 18.49 20.49 -14.14
N LYS A 332 18.98 19.73 -15.12
CA LYS A 332 18.76 20.00 -16.54
C LYS A 332 17.27 19.97 -16.88
N ARG A 333 16.55 18.94 -16.43
CA ARG A 333 15.13 18.79 -16.73
C ARG A 333 14.28 19.90 -16.10
N LYS A 334 14.61 20.33 -14.88
CA LYS A 334 13.98 21.49 -14.23
C LYS A 334 14.25 22.81 -14.94
N ALA A 335 15.39 22.96 -15.64
CA ALA A 335 15.68 24.16 -16.43
C ALA A 335 14.89 24.21 -17.74
N GLU A 336 14.52 23.06 -18.30
CA GLU A 336 13.72 22.95 -19.53
C GLU A 336 12.22 23.15 -19.27
N LEU A 337 11.74 22.81 -18.07
CA LEU A 337 10.33 22.86 -17.71
C LEU A 337 9.94 24.23 -17.11
N PRO A 338 8.78 24.79 -17.49
CA PRO A 338 8.28 26.03 -16.88
C PRO A 338 7.87 25.77 -15.43
N ASP A 339 7.96 26.79 -14.56
CA ASP A 339 7.34 26.72 -13.24
C ASP A 339 5.83 26.93 -13.37
N THR A 340 5.05 25.90 -13.02
CA THR A 340 3.59 26.00 -12.92
C THR A 340 3.17 25.72 -11.48
N PHE A 341 2.42 26.65 -10.89
CA PHE A 341 1.77 26.48 -9.60
C PHE A 341 0.28 26.31 -9.90
N GLY A 342 -0.28 25.19 -9.44
CA GLY A 342 -1.70 24.86 -9.55
C GLY A 342 -2.31 24.72 -8.17
#